data_AF-A0A7R9YK91-F1
#
_entry.id   AF-A0A7R9YK91-F1
#
_cell.length_a   1.000
_cell.length_b   1.000
_cell.length_c   1.000
_cell.angle_alpha   90.00
_cell.angle_beta   90.00
_cell.angle_gamma   90.00
#
_symmetry.space_group_name_H-M   'P 1'
#
loop_
_entity.id
_entity.type
_entity.pdbx_description
1 polymer ?
#
loop_
_entity_poly.entity_id
_entity_poly.type
_entity_poly.pdbx_seq_one_letter_code
_entity_poly.pdbx_strand_id
1 'polypeptide(L)'
;RVLAAAGADGVLVRSAGLLAQLADAREASAEGDALRTLALHGDFSLNAANAPSARLLLGSGLARLTPTHDCNGAQAAEMARRLGEDSARLELIVHTHLPIFHTEHCVFARTLSVGNSYVDCGHPCERHAVHLRSAEGDDHLLLADMGCRNTLFNAQAQSGARFVRAWRAAGVRRLRIELVDEPAHVAIR
;
A
#
# COMPACT_ATOMS: atom_id res chain seq x y z
N ARG A 1 -20.19 3.85 -8.09
CA ARG A 1 -21.14 5.00 -8.26
C ARG A 1 -21.00 6.04 -7.14
N VAL A 2 -21.13 5.69 -5.86
CA VAL A 2 -20.92 6.65 -4.74
C VAL A 2 -19.57 7.36 -4.80
N LEU A 3 -18.46 6.63 -5.01
CA LEU A 3 -17.12 7.22 -5.11
C LEU A 3 -17.00 8.26 -6.24
N ALA A 4 -17.59 7.98 -7.40
CA ALA A 4 -17.58 8.91 -8.53
C ALA A 4 -18.43 10.15 -8.25
N ALA A 5 -19.60 9.97 -7.60
CA ALA A 5 -20.46 11.08 -7.19
C ALA A 5 -19.82 11.96 -6.11
N ALA A 6 -18.94 11.40 -5.28
CA ALA A 6 -18.16 12.13 -4.28
C ALA A 6 -16.98 12.93 -4.90
N GLY A 7 -16.79 12.92 -6.22
CA GLY A 7 -15.72 13.64 -6.89
C GLY A 7 -14.35 13.00 -6.75
N ALA A 8 -14.27 11.69 -6.49
CA ALA A 8 -12.99 10.99 -6.44
C ALA A 8 -12.30 10.99 -7.83
N ASP A 9 -11.00 11.26 -7.86
CA ASP A 9 -10.19 11.18 -9.10
C ASP A 9 -9.89 9.75 -9.53
N GLY A 10 -9.98 8.80 -8.59
CA GLY A 10 -9.70 7.39 -8.84
C GLY A 10 -9.99 6.49 -7.65
N VAL A 11 -9.79 5.20 -7.85
CA VAL A 11 -9.95 4.15 -6.85
C VAL A 11 -8.62 3.41 -6.69
N LEU A 12 -8.15 3.31 -5.44
CA LEU A 12 -7.04 2.41 -5.11
C LEU A 12 -7.59 0.99 -4.92
N VAL A 13 -7.27 0.10 -5.85
CA VAL A 13 -7.76 -1.27 -5.92
C VAL A 13 -6.75 -2.20 -5.25
N ARG A 14 -7.16 -2.80 -4.12
CA ARG A 14 -6.30 -3.63 -3.26
C ARG A 14 -6.62 -5.13 -3.29
N SER A 15 -7.64 -5.56 -4.04
CA SER A 15 -7.98 -6.98 -4.20
C SER A 15 -8.45 -7.29 -5.63
N ALA A 16 -8.13 -8.49 -6.10
CA ALA A 16 -8.56 -8.95 -7.43
C ALA A 16 -10.08 -9.07 -7.55
N GLY A 17 -10.78 -9.40 -6.45
CA GLY A 17 -12.24 -9.43 -6.42
C GLY A 17 -12.86 -8.06 -6.67
N LEU A 18 -12.32 -7.00 -6.03
CA LEU A 18 -12.77 -5.64 -6.30
C LEU A 18 -12.46 -5.21 -7.75
N LEU A 19 -11.29 -5.58 -8.27
CA LEU A 19 -10.93 -5.30 -9.66
C LEU A 19 -11.94 -5.90 -10.65
N ALA A 20 -12.28 -7.18 -10.46
CA ALA A 20 -13.27 -7.87 -11.28
C ALA A 20 -14.65 -7.20 -11.20
N GLN A 21 -15.14 -6.92 -9.99
CA GLN A 21 -16.43 -6.23 -9.80
C GLN A 21 -16.46 -4.85 -10.47
N LEU A 22 -15.36 -4.10 -10.42
CA LEU A 22 -15.26 -2.80 -11.08
C LEU A 22 -15.21 -2.94 -12.61
N ALA A 23 -14.55 -3.97 -13.14
CA ALA A 23 -14.54 -4.25 -14.57
C ALA A 23 -15.96 -4.57 -15.08
N ASP A 24 -16.66 -5.53 -14.44
CA ASP A 24 -18.03 -5.90 -14.79
C ASP A 24 -18.98 -4.69 -14.69
N ALA A 25 -18.84 -3.90 -13.62
CA ALA A 25 -19.67 -2.72 -13.43
C ALA A 25 -19.40 -1.65 -14.49
N ARG A 26 -18.15 -1.48 -14.97
CA ARG A 26 -17.81 -0.56 -16.07
C ARG A 26 -18.41 -1.02 -17.39
N GLU A 27 -18.36 -2.32 -17.68
CA GLU A 27 -18.96 -2.90 -18.88
C GLU A 27 -20.49 -2.71 -18.90
N ALA A 28 -21.15 -2.93 -17.76
CA ALA A 28 -22.59 -2.77 -17.61
C ALA A 28 -23.07 -1.31 -17.48
N SER A 29 -22.15 -0.36 -17.28
CA SER A 29 -22.51 1.05 -17.11
C SER A 29 -22.91 1.70 -18.43
N ALA A 30 -23.84 2.65 -18.41
CA ALA A 30 -24.22 3.40 -19.60
C ALA A 30 -23.04 4.26 -20.12
N GLU A 31 -23.11 4.66 -21.38
CA GLU A 31 -22.19 5.65 -21.93
C GLU A 31 -22.32 6.97 -21.14
N GLY A 32 -21.19 7.60 -20.82
CA GLY A 32 -21.14 8.80 -19.98
C GLY A 32 -21.24 8.56 -18.47
N ASP A 33 -21.40 7.31 -17.99
CA ASP A 33 -21.31 7.03 -16.55
C ASP A 33 -19.88 7.31 -16.04
N ALA A 34 -19.77 8.13 -15.00
CA ALA A 34 -18.49 8.51 -14.39
C ALA A 34 -17.67 7.29 -13.90
N LEU A 35 -18.31 6.15 -13.63
CA LEU A 35 -17.60 4.90 -13.32
C LEU A 35 -16.73 4.41 -14.49
N ARG A 36 -17.15 4.64 -15.75
CA ARG A 36 -16.36 4.26 -16.93
C ARG A 36 -15.06 5.04 -17.03
N THR A 37 -15.03 6.31 -16.62
CA THR A 37 -13.86 7.18 -16.73
C THR A 37 -13.00 7.22 -15.47
N LEU A 38 -13.51 6.76 -14.33
CA LEU A 38 -12.79 6.74 -13.05
C LEU A 38 -11.49 5.92 -13.14
N ALA A 39 -10.37 6.53 -12.76
CA ALA A 39 -9.07 5.87 -12.81
C ALA A 39 -8.98 4.74 -11.78
N LEU A 40 -8.53 3.56 -12.20
CA LEU A 40 -8.27 2.44 -11.30
C LEU A 40 -6.76 2.30 -11.07
N HIS A 41 -6.31 2.41 -9.83
CA HIS A 41 -4.91 2.26 -9.45
C HIS A 41 -4.74 0.96 -8.67
N GLY A 42 -4.02 -0.01 -9.24
CA GLY A 42 -3.73 -1.27 -8.55
C GLY A 42 -2.63 -1.09 -7.52
N ASP A 43 -2.86 -1.56 -6.31
CA ASP A 43 -1.89 -1.49 -5.21
C ASP A 43 -1.04 -2.77 -5.10
N PHE A 44 0.04 -2.72 -4.30
CA PHE A 44 1.00 -3.82 -4.13
C PHE A 44 0.33 -5.15 -3.75
N SER A 45 -0.81 -5.10 -3.06
CA SER A 45 -1.56 -6.27 -2.59
C SER A 45 -2.26 -7.06 -3.70
N LEU A 46 -2.25 -6.56 -4.94
CA LEU A 46 -2.64 -7.34 -6.12
C LEU A 46 -1.58 -8.38 -6.54
N ASN A 47 -0.43 -8.41 -5.86
CA ASN A 47 0.62 -9.41 -6.03
C ASN A 47 1.23 -9.49 -7.44
N ALA A 48 1.40 -8.33 -8.08
CA ALA A 48 2.13 -8.24 -9.35
C ALA A 48 3.64 -8.47 -9.13
N ALA A 49 4.07 -9.73 -9.21
CA ALA A 49 5.43 -10.18 -8.89
C ALA A 49 6.36 -10.35 -10.10
N ASN A 50 5.85 -10.23 -11.32
CA ASN A 50 6.61 -10.39 -12.56
C ASN A 50 5.90 -9.71 -13.75
N ALA A 51 6.60 -9.59 -14.89
CA ALA A 51 6.04 -8.93 -16.07
C ALA A 51 4.73 -9.56 -16.59
N PRO A 52 4.57 -10.90 -16.68
CA PRO A 52 3.29 -11.50 -17.04
C PRO A 52 2.13 -11.09 -16.13
N SER A 53 2.31 -11.17 -14.80
CA SER A 53 1.28 -10.74 -13.84
C SER A 53 0.96 -9.24 -13.95
N ALA A 54 1.98 -8.40 -14.16
CA ALA A 54 1.79 -6.97 -14.34
C ALA A 54 1.02 -6.64 -15.62
N ARG A 55 1.33 -7.30 -16.75
CA ARG A 55 0.58 -7.13 -18.01
C ARG A 55 -0.87 -7.54 -17.87
N LEU A 56 -1.13 -8.66 -17.20
CA LEU A 56 -2.49 -9.13 -16.94
C LEU A 56 -3.30 -8.06 -16.18
N LEU A 57 -2.77 -7.59 -15.05
CA LEU A 57 -3.43 -6.60 -14.20
C LEU A 57 -3.60 -5.24 -14.88
N LEU A 58 -2.58 -4.77 -15.62
CA LEU A 58 -2.68 -3.55 -16.43
C LEU A 58 -3.71 -3.70 -17.56
N GLY A 59 -3.82 -4.90 -18.15
CA GLY A 59 -4.81 -5.24 -19.16
C GLY A 59 -6.24 -5.28 -18.61
N SER A 60 -6.42 -5.50 -17.32
CA SER A 60 -7.72 -5.47 -16.63
C SER A 60 -8.27 -4.04 -16.37
N GLY A 61 -7.76 -3.03 -17.07
CA GLY A 61 -8.28 -1.65 -17.00
C GLY A 61 -7.68 -0.77 -15.91
N LEU A 62 -6.54 -1.16 -15.32
CA LEU A 62 -5.80 -0.34 -14.36
C LEU A 62 -5.03 0.79 -15.07
N ALA A 63 -5.22 2.04 -14.66
CA ALA A 63 -4.42 3.16 -15.15
C ALA A 63 -2.98 3.17 -14.58
N ARG A 64 -2.80 2.54 -13.42
CA ARG A 64 -1.53 2.47 -12.68
C ARG A 64 -1.44 1.15 -11.93
N LEU A 65 -0.23 0.62 -11.77
CA LEU A 65 0.02 -0.58 -10.99
C LEU A 65 1.25 -0.43 -10.11
N THR A 66 1.09 -0.76 -8.84
CA THR A 66 2.19 -0.89 -7.88
C THR A 66 2.58 -2.37 -7.76
N PRO A 67 3.82 -2.76 -8.07
CA PRO A 67 4.29 -4.13 -7.85
C PRO A 67 4.27 -4.54 -6.38
N THR A 68 4.25 -5.85 -6.12
CA THR A 68 4.33 -6.40 -4.75
C THR A 68 5.66 -6.05 -4.05
N HIS A 69 5.63 -5.99 -2.72
CA HIS A 69 6.81 -5.91 -1.88
C HIS A 69 7.72 -7.15 -1.94
N ASP A 70 7.24 -8.27 -2.50
CA ASP A 70 8.08 -9.47 -2.71
C ASP A 70 9.16 -9.24 -3.79
N CYS A 71 8.99 -8.20 -4.62
CA CYS A 71 9.97 -7.81 -5.62
C CYS A 71 11.04 -6.88 -5.02
N ASN A 72 12.30 -7.25 -5.18
CA ASN A 72 13.39 -6.32 -4.93
C ASN A 72 13.53 -5.29 -6.08
N GLY A 73 14.32 -4.24 -5.86
CA GLY A 73 14.46 -3.15 -6.83
C GLY A 73 15.05 -3.56 -8.18
N ALA A 74 15.91 -4.58 -8.24
CA ALA A 74 16.44 -5.10 -9.50
C ALA A 74 15.36 -5.87 -10.29
N GLN A 75 14.54 -6.66 -9.60
CA GLN A 75 13.38 -7.36 -10.19
C GLN A 75 12.34 -6.34 -10.69
N ALA A 76 12.07 -5.27 -9.95
CA ALA A 76 11.20 -4.19 -10.41
C ALA A 76 11.73 -3.50 -11.67
N ALA A 77 13.05 -3.24 -11.75
CA ALA A 77 13.67 -2.68 -12.96
C ALA A 77 13.55 -3.63 -14.17
N GLU A 78 13.74 -4.93 -13.95
CA GLU A 78 13.58 -5.95 -15.00
C GLU A 78 12.13 -6.08 -15.47
N MET A 79 11.18 -6.06 -14.53
CA MET A 79 9.75 -6.03 -14.84
C MET A 79 9.42 -4.82 -15.72
N ALA A 80 9.87 -3.62 -15.34
CA ALA A 80 9.67 -2.40 -16.11
C ALA A 80 10.24 -2.50 -17.53
N ARG A 81 11.47 -3.00 -17.69
CA ARG A 81 12.07 -3.22 -19.03
C ARG A 81 11.22 -4.14 -19.89
N ARG A 82 10.72 -5.24 -19.32
CA ARG A 82 9.87 -6.19 -20.05
C ARG A 82 8.50 -5.60 -20.41
N LEU A 83 7.98 -4.67 -19.63
CA LEU A 83 6.71 -3.99 -19.93
C LEU A 83 6.83 -2.99 -21.08
N GLY A 84 8.04 -2.51 -21.42
CA GLY A 84 8.23 -1.55 -22.51
C GLY A 84 7.48 -0.24 -22.25
N GLU A 85 6.58 0.15 -23.14
CA GLU A 85 5.79 1.39 -23.02
C GLU A 85 4.92 1.42 -21.75
N ASP A 86 4.44 0.27 -21.30
CA ASP A 86 3.62 0.15 -20.09
C ASP A 86 4.42 0.41 -18.80
N SER A 87 5.75 0.49 -18.85
CA SER A 87 6.59 0.82 -17.69
C SER A 87 6.24 2.17 -17.06
N ALA A 88 5.74 3.14 -17.84
CA ALA A 88 5.29 4.43 -17.34
C ALA A 88 4.03 4.34 -16.45
N ARG A 89 3.30 3.22 -16.55
CA ARG A 89 2.12 2.92 -15.73
C ARG A 89 2.48 2.29 -14.39
N LEU A 90 3.73 1.88 -14.18
CA LEU A 90 4.20 1.43 -12.88
C LEU A 90 4.38 2.59 -11.91
N GLU A 91 4.00 2.36 -10.65
CA GLU A 91 4.35 3.17 -9.49
C GLU A 91 5.19 2.33 -8.55
N LEU A 92 6.43 2.74 -8.29
CA LEU A 92 7.34 2.00 -7.41
C LEU A 92 7.45 2.68 -6.05
N ILE A 93 7.31 1.90 -4.98
CA ILE A 93 7.45 2.38 -3.61
C ILE A 93 8.95 2.52 -3.31
N VAL A 94 9.36 3.75 -2.96
CA VAL A 94 10.74 4.10 -2.65
C VAL A 94 11.01 4.01 -1.15
N HIS A 95 10.01 4.23 -0.32
CA HIS A 95 10.14 4.26 1.14
C HIS A 95 8.88 3.69 1.77
N THR A 96 9.03 2.75 2.68
CA THR A 96 7.92 2.16 3.45
C THR A 96 8.44 1.40 4.67
N HIS A 97 7.69 1.40 5.76
CA HIS A 97 7.87 0.46 6.86
C HIS A 97 6.94 -0.74 6.61
N LEU A 98 7.52 -1.94 6.43
CA LEU A 98 6.70 -3.13 6.23
C LEU A 98 6.10 -3.61 7.57
N PRO A 99 4.83 -4.02 7.59
CA PRO A 99 4.26 -4.71 8.75
C PRO A 99 4.94 -6.07 8.92
N ILE A 100 5.36 -6.37 10.15
CA ILE A 100 6.00 -7.65 10.52
C ILE A 100 5.04 -8.58 11.26
N PHE A 101 4.13 -8.03 12.06
CA PHE A 101 3.11 -8.81 12.77
C PHE A 101 1.77 -8.09 12.74
N HIS A 102 0.70 -8.85 12.62
CA HIS A 102 -0.68 -8.40 12.83
C HIS A 102 -1.35 -9.34 13.84
N THR A 103 -2.00 -8.78 14.85
CA THR A 103 -2.55 -9.56 15.97
C THR A 103 -3.90 -9.02 16.43
N GLU A 104 -4.81 -9.93 16.81
CA GLU A 104 -6.08 -9.59 17.45
C GLU A 104 -5.91 -9.27 18.96
N HIS A 105 -4.69 -9.39 19.49
CA HIS A 105 -4.38 -9.02 20.88
C HIS A 105 -3.98 -7.54 20.97
N CYS A 106 -4.81 -6.73 21.63
CA CYS A 106 -4.54 -5.32 21.84
C CYS A 106 -3.58 -5.08 23.01
N VAL A 107 -2.29 -4.89 22.71
CA VAL A 107 -1.25 -4.54 23.68
C VAL A 107 -1.57 -3.24 24.39
N PHE A 108 -2.15 -2.26 23.70
CA PHE A 108 -2.56 -0.98 24.30
C PHE A 108 -3.59 -1.17 25.41
N ALA A 109 -4.69 -1.87 25.12
CA ALA A 109 -5.72 -2.13 26.12
C ALA A 109 -5.15 -2.96 27.29
N ARG A 110 -4.35 -3.98 26.98
CA ARG A 110 -3.78 -4.88 27.99
C ARG A 110 -2.80 -4.19 28.95
N THR A 111 -2.03 -3.21 28.48
CA THR A 111 -0.91 -2.63 29.24
C THR A 111 -1.15 -1.21 29.72
N LEU A 112 -2.02 -0.46 29.04
CA LEU A 112 -2.28 0.97 29.30
C LEU A 112 -3.74 1.26 29.70
N SER A 113 -4.53 0.22 29.98
CA SER A 113 -5.90 0.36 30.44
C SER A 113 -6.27 -0.66 31.51
N VAL A 114 -7.38 -0.40 32.20
CA VAL A 114 -8.07 -1.36 33.07
C VAL A 114 -9.11 -2.20 32.30
N GLY A 115 -9.53 -1.75 31.11
CA GLY A 115 -10.40 -2.51 30.20
C GLY A 115 -9.62 -3.47 29.30
N ASN A 116 -10.34 -4.31 28.55
CA ASN A 116 -9.71 -5.33 27.70
C ASN A 116 -10.24 -5.37 26.26
N SER A 117 -11.10 -4.43 25.88
CA SER A 117 -11.69 -4.33 24.54
C SER A 117 -11.83 -2.88 24.08
N TYR A 118 -12.15 -2.65 22.80
CA TYR A 118 -12.44 -1.31 22.29
C TYR A 118 -13.63 -0.63 23.01
N VAL A 119 -14.50 -1.40 23.65
CA VAL A 119 -15.69 -0.88 24.36
C VAL A 119 -15.31 -0.16 25.65
N ASP A 120 -14.33 -0.68 26.38
CA ASP A 120 -14.06 -0.31 27.77
C ASP A 120 -12.60 0.09 28.05
N CYS A 121 -11.70 -0.05 27.08
CA CYS A 121 -10.29 0.32 27.29
C CYS A 121 -10.05 1.84 27.34
N GLY A 122 -11.00 2.66 26.92
CA GLY A 122 -10.84 4.11 26.85
C GLY A 122 -9.82 4.58 25.81
N HIS A 123 -9.58 3.79 24.76
CA HIS A 123 -8.78 4.12 23.57
C HIS A 123 -7.38 4.71 23.85
N PRO A 124 -6.51 4.05 24.65
CA PRO A 124 -5.15 4.53 24.90
C PRO A 124 -4.30 4.66 23.62
N CYS A 125 -4.59 3.87 22.58
CA CYS A 125 -3.92 3.94 21.29
C CYS A 125 -4.05 5.31 20.59
N GLU A 126 -5.07 6.11 20.88
CA GLU A 126 -5.28 7.41 20.21
C GLU A 126 -4.42 8.55 20.79
N ARG A 127 -3.81 8.32 21.96
CA ARG A 127 -3.07 9.35 22.71
C ARG A 127 -1.64 8.96 23.06
N HIS A 128 -1.25 7.70 22.81
CA HIS A 128 0.07 7.17 23.11
C HIS A 128 0.72 6.63 21.84
N ALA A 129 1.94 7.09 21.55
CA ALA A 129 2.82 6.45 20.61
C ALA A 129 3.57 5.31 21.32
N VAL A 130 3.36 4.06 20.88
CA VAL A 130 3.94 2.87 21.50
C VAL A 130 4.88 2.19 20.52
N HIS A 131 6.06 1.83 21.02
CA HIS A 131 7.04 1.02 20.30
C HIS A 131 7.33 -0.24 21.11
N LEU A 132 7.46 -1.39 20.43
CA LEU A 132 7.94 -2.63 21.04
C LEU A 132 9.43 -2.77 20.76
N ARG A 133 10.23 -2.88 21.82
CA ARG A 133 11.67 -3.05 21.72
C ARG A 133 12.04 -4.52 21.49
N SER A 134 12.83 -4.79 20.45
CA SER A 134 13.38 -6.13 20.18
C SER A 134 14.49 -6.50 21.18
N ALA A 135 14.94 -7.76 21.15
CA ALA A 135 16.07 -8.20 21.95
C ALA A 135 17.38 -7.52 21.51
N GLU A 136 17.46 -7.16 20.23
CA GLU A 136 18.56 -6.45 19.58
C GLU A 136 18.52 -4.93 19.88
N GLY A 137 17.43 -4.43 20.48
CA GLY A 137 17.27 -3.04 20.92
C GLY A 137 16.57 -2.13 19.93
N ASP A 138 16.08 -2.65 18.81
CA ASP A 138 15.32 -1.88 17.81
C ASP A 138 13.91 -1.57 18.31
N ASP A 139 13.45 -0.34 18.10
CA ASP A 139 12.12 0.11 18.49
C ASP A 139 11.14 0.00 17.31
N HIS A 140 10.22 -0.95 17.41
CA HIS A 140 9.22 -1.25 16.38
C HIS A 140 7.91 -0.52 16.65
N LEU A 141 7.47 0.33 15.72
CA LEU A 141 6.20 1.06 15.85
C LEU A 141 5.02 0.08 15.90
N LEU A 142 4.15 0.26 16.90
CA LEU A 142 2.91 -0.47 17.06
C LEU A 142 1.72 0.47 16.81
N LEU A 143 0.83 0.13 15.88
CA LEU A 143 -0.42 0.85 15.64
C LEU A 143 -1.61 -0.06 15.91
N ALA A 144 -2.71 0.51 16.40
CA ALA A 144 -3.98 -0.18 16.56
C ALA A 144 -5.00 0.29 15.50
N ASP A 145 -5.77 -0.63 14.94
CA ASP A 145 -6.93 -0.29 14.12
C ASP A 145 -8.21 -0.10 14.97
N MET A 146 -9.31 0.29 14.32
CA MET A 146 -10.61 0.48 14.96
C MET A 146 -11.16 -0.77 15.66
N GLY A 147 -10.70 -1.96 15.27
CA GLY A 147 -11.06 -3.25 15.86
C GLY A 147 -10.14 -3.67 17.00
N CYS A 148 -9.26 -2.78 17.49
CA CYS A 148 -8.24 -3.09 18.49
C CYS A 148 -7.21 -4.15 18.03
N ARG A 149 -7.08 -4.39 16.72
CA ARG A 149 -6.01 -5.24 16.18
C ARG A 149 -4.74 -4.43 16.10
N ASN A 150 -3.62 -5.04 16.46
CA ASN A 150 -2.34 -4.33 16.45
C ASN A 150 -1.50 -4.77 15.26
N THR A 151 -0.91 -3.79 14.58
CA THR A 151 0.08 -4.00 13.53
C THR A 151 1.41 -3.48 14.03
N LEU A 152 2.40 -4.36 14.09
CA LEU A 152 3.77 -4.03 14.41
C LEU A 152 4.54 -3.84 13.10
N PHE A 153 5.23 -2.72 12.96
CA PHE A 153 6.01 -2.37 11.79
C PHE A 153 7.50 -2.65 12.01
N ASN A 154 8.23 -2.92 10.92
CA ASN A 154 9.68 -3.03 10.98
C ASN A 154 10.27 -1.68 11.46
N ALA A 155 11.24 -1.73 12.37
CA ALA A 155 11.89 -0.54 12.91
C ALA A 155 12.63 0.24 11.81
N GLN A 156 13.21 -0.47 10.84
CA GLN A 156 13.87 0.14 9.69
C GLN A 156 12.95 0.15 8.46
N ALA A 157 12.85 1.31 7.82
CA ALA A 157 12.20 1.45 6.54
C ALA A 157 12.96 0.71 5.43
N GLN A 158 12.24 0.15 4.47
CA GLN A 158 12.81 -0.29 3.22
C GLN A 158 12.99 0.90 2.28
N SER A 159 14.22 1.08 1.78
CA SER A 159 14.54 2.14 0.82
C SER A 159 14.90 1.60 -0.57
N GLY A 160 14.13 2.03 -1.56
CA GLY A 160 14.37 1.86 -2.98
C GLY A 160 15.23 2.96 -3.61
N ALA A 161 15.68 3.96 -2.84
CA ALA A 161 16.33 5.17 -3.37
C ALA A 161 17.53 4.85 -4.30
N ARG A 162 18.33 3.85 -3.94
CA ARG A 162 19.48 3.39 -4.75
C ARG A 162 19.11 2.88 -6.14
N PHE A 163 17.86 2.47 -6.35
CA PHE A 163 17.38 1.93 -7.63
C PHE A 163 16.66 2.97 -8.50
N VAL A 164 16.39 4.19 -7.99
CA VAL A 164 15.62 5.21 -8.71
C VAL A 164 16.19 5.51 -10.10
N ARG A 165 17.52 5.58 -10.23
CA ARG A 165 18.16 5.78 -11.54
C ARG A 165 17.88 4.64 -12.50
N ALA A 166 18.00 3.39 -12.03
CA ALA A 166 17.72 2.19 -12.82
C ALA A 166 16.25 2.10 -13.22
N TRP A 167 15.33 2.44 -12.31
CA TRP A 167 13.90 2.49 -12.59
C TRP A 167 13.53 3.55 -13.63
N ARG A 168 14.10 4.76 -13.52
CA ARG A 168 13.91 5.82 -14.52
C ARG A 168 14.43 5.41 -15.89
N ALA A 169 15.61 4.80 -15.95
CA ALA A 169 16.17 4.26 -17.19
C ALA A 169 15.30 3.15 -17.79
N ALA A 170 14.64 2.35 -16.94
CA ALA A 170 13.69 1.31 -17.35
C ALA A 170 12.27 1.84 -17.70
N GLY A 171 12.07 3.16 -17.73
CA GLY A 171 10.81 3.78 -18.16
C GLY A 171 9.82 4.13 -17.05
N VAL A 172 10.11 3.78 -15.78
CA VAL A 172 9.26 4.17 -14.64
C VAL A 172 9.26 5.68 -14.44
N ARG A 173 8.07 6.24 -14.15
CA ARG A 173 7.88 7.68 -13.97
C ARG A 173 7.26 8.07 -12.62
N ARG A 174 6.67 7.10 -11.91
CA ARG A 174 5.97 7.34 -10.65
C ARG A 174 6.66 6.61 -9.53
N LEU A 175 6.86 7.35 -8.45
CA LEU A 175 7.49 6.88 -7.23
C LEU A 175 6.55 7.22 -6.08
N ARG A 176 6.39 6.29 -5.13
CA ARG A 176 5.56 6.47 -3.94
C ARG A 176 6.44 6.46 -2.69
N ILE A 177 6.12 7.35 -1.75
CA ILE A 177 6.68 7.38 -0.40
C ILE A 177 5.51 7.03 0.52
N GLU A 178 5.68 6.01 1.34
CA GLU A 178 4.72 5.59 2.35
C GLU A 178 5.29 5.88 3.72
N LEU A 179 4.66 6.80 4.43
CA LEU A 179 5.03 7.15 5.79
C LEU A 179 4.13 6.37 6.75
N VAL A 180 4.71 5.82 7.81
CA VAL A 180 3.96 5.19 8.89
C VAL A 180 4.27 5.95 10.17
N ASP A 181 3.35 6.84 10.55
CA ASP A 181 3.42 7.68 11.76
C ASP A 181 4.81 8.34 11.99
N GLU A 182 5.42 8.78 10.89
CA GLU A 182 6.73 9.44 10.87
C GLU A 182 6.65 10.79 10.15
N PRO A 183 7.44 11.80 10.59
CA PRO A 183 7.43 13.09 9.94
C PRO A 183 8.13 13.03 8.57
N ALA A 184 7.58 13.74 7.58
CA ALA A 184 8.04 13.65 6.19
C ALA A 184 9.55 13.91 5.96
N HIS A 185 10.21 14.66 6.85
CA HIS A 185 11.65 14.92 6.74
C HIS A 185 12.53 13.69 7.02
N VAL A 186 11.98 12.63 7.62
CA VAL A 186 12.68 11.36 7.87
C VAL A 186 12.84 10.55 6.58
N ALA A 187 11.84 10.55 5.70
CA ALA A 187 11.87 9.82 4.43
C ALA A 187 12.79 10.42 3.35
N ILE A 188 13.39 11.60 3.59
CA ILE A 188 14.24 12.33 2.63
C ILE A 188 15.74 12.07 2.87
N ARG A 189 16.11 11.26 3.87
CA ARG A 189 17.52 10.97 4.20
C ARG A 189 18.11 9.80 3.42
#